data_AF-A0A8E6BA59-F1
#
_entry.id   AF-A0A8E6BA59-F1
#
_cell.length_a   1.000
_cell.length_b   1.000
_cell.length_c   1.000
_cell.angle_alpha   90.00
_cell.angle_beta   90.00
_cell.angle_gamma   90.00
#
_symmetry.space_group_name_H-M   'P 1'
#
loop_
_entity.id
_entity.type
_entity.pdbx_description
1 polymer ?
#
loop_
_entity_poly.entity_id
_entity_poly.type
_entity_poly.pdbx_seq_one_letter_code
_entity_poly.pdbx_strand_id
1 'polypeptide(L)'
;MDCKKFQKSALLLLDPTRLDSNLRSHLAGCEKCQLWHRKAVLIERNLNRLQVPSPTQGRKEQLIQKLQEPAEISFDFSPATPNPAKRSHRGSWAALAASVAIFGGIWLFSTRPQAVASLPNDPLLDSVIQCNVTLAAANSTNPEKKLESLAEMARQLASQMNSIAKVDPTGKNLVALARLYTKVVQNGLLEQAPELNEGDKVRLLKKLKDELTQTSNEALELSAEVPPSAIASFKQLSSTAKMGAERISRILAGQS
;
A
#
# COMPACT_ATOMS: atom_id res chain seq x y z
N MET A 1 -24.27 4.80 29.30
CA MET A 1 -22.98 4.47 28.64
C MET A 1 -22.86 5.30 27.36
N ASP A 2 -21.67 5.77 27.00
CA ASP A 2 -21.44 6.48 25.74
C ASP A 2 -21.20 5.50 24.57
N CYS A 3 -21.43 5.97 23.33
CA CYS A 3 -21.30 5.13 22.12
C CYS A 3 -19.87 4.60 21.91
N LYS A 4 -18.84 5.35 22.33
CA LYS A 4 -17.43 4.98 22.12
C LYS A 4 -17.03 3.84 23.05
N LYS A 5 -17.50 3.85 24.30
CA LYS A 5 -17.36 2.76 25.27
C LYS A 5 -18.13 1.54 24.81
N PHE A 6 -19.36 1.69 24.31
CA PHE A 6 -20.11 0.57 23.73
C PHE A 6 -19.31 -0.13 22.61
N GLN A 7 -18.81 0.63 21.64
CA GLN A 7 -18.05 0.07 20.51
C GLN A 7 -16.78 -0.65 20.97
N LYS A 8 -16.01 -0.05 21.88
CA LYS A 8 -14.80 -0.69 22.44
C LYS A 8 -15.14 -1.99 23.16
N SER A 9 -16.13 -1.99 24.04
CA SER A 9 -16.54 -3.19 24.77
C SER A 9 -17.09 -4.28 23.83
N ALA A 10 -17.86 -3.90 22.82
CA ALA A 10 -18.41 -4.85 21.85
C ALA A 10 -17.31 -5.49 20.97
N LEU A 11 -16.25 -4.73 20.61
CA LEU A 11 -15.11 -5.26 19.85
C LEU A 11 -14.23 -6.23 20.65
N LEU A 12 -14.32 -6.23 21.98
CA LEU A 12 -13.60 -7.16 22.84
C LEU A 12 -14.32 -8.51 23.00
N LEU A 13 -15.56 -8.62 22.53
CA LEU A 13 -16.31 -9.87 22.57
C LEU A 13 -15.87 -10.77 21.42
N LEU A 14 -15.61 -12.05 21.74
CA LEU A 14 -15.31 -13.07 20.74
C LEU A 14 -16.50 -13.31 19.80
N ASP A 15 -17.72 -13.09 20.29
CA ASP A 15 -18.96 -13.25 19.52
C ASP A 15 -19.84 -11.98 19.70
N PRO A 16 -20.01 -11.17 18.64
CA PRO A 16 -20.79 -9.94 18.72
C PRO A 16 -22.29 -10.20 18.95
N THR A 17 -22.78 -11.43 18.80
CA THR A 17 -24.17 -11.78 19.10
C THR A 17 -24.43 -11.95 20.61
N ARG A 18 -23.39 -12.13 21.42
CA ARG A 18 -23.48 -12.37 22.87
C ARG A 18 -23.13 -11.11 23.66
N LEU A 19 -24.09 -10.19 23.76
CA LEU A 19 -23.94 -8.96 24.53
C LEU A 19 -24.35 -9.14 26.00
N ASP A 20 -23.54 -8.58 26.91
CA ASP A 20 -23.93 -8.46 28.33
C ASP A 20 -25.19 -7.57 28.50
N SER A 21 -25.78 -7.58 29.70
CA SER A 21 -27.00 -6.82 29.98
C SER A 21 -26.83 -5.30 29.82
N ASN A 22 -25.66 -4.77 30.17
CA ASN A 22 -25.36 -3.34 30.08
C ASN A 22 -25.28 -2.89 28.63
N LEU A 23 -24.58 -3.65 27.77
CA LEU A 23 -24.49 -3.40 26.34
C LEU A 23 -25.86 -3.53 25.67
N ARG A 24 -26.67 -4.54 26.02
CA ARG A 24 -28.04 -4.70 25.50
C ARG A 24 -28.94 -3.53 25.84
N SER A 25 -28.90 -3.04 27.08
CA SER A 25 -29.70 -1.88 27.49
C SER A 25 -29.36 -0.62 26.70
N HIS A 26 -28.07 -0.38 26.42
CA HIS A 26 -27.64 0.74 25.59
C HIS A 26 -28.04 0.56 24.13
N LEU A 27 -27.86 -0.64 23.59
CA LEU A 27 -28.21 -0.98 22.21
C LEU A 27 -29.70 -0.74 21.96
N ALA A 28 -30.57 -1.09 22.91
CA ALA A 28 -32.01 -0.86 22.79
C ALA A 28 -32.37 0.64 22.65
N GLY A 29 -31.60 1.53 23.29
CA GLY A 29 -31.87 2.97 23.30
C GLY A 29 -31.10 3.80 22.27
N CYS A 30 -30.20 3.21 21.46
CA CYS A 30 -29.31 3.98 20.59
C CYS A 30 -29.26 3.45 19.15
N GLU A 31 -29.93 4.15 18.22
CA GLU A 31 -30.01 3.76 16.80
C GLU A 31 -28.64 3.64 16.11
N LYS A 32 -27.71 4.55 16.40
CA LYS A 32 -26.34 4.50 15.85
C LYS A 32 -25.63 3.20 16.25
N CYS A 33 -25.75 2.79 17.52
CA CYS A 33 -25.16 1.55 18.00
C CYS A 33 -25.89 0.32 17.42
N GLN A 34 -27.20 0.39 17.19
CA GLN A 34 -27.96 -0.68 16.52
C GLN A 34 -27.50 -0.91 15.08
N LEU A 35 -27.30 0.17 14.32
CA LEU A 35 -26.79 0.09 12.95
C LEU A 35 -25.38 -0.50 12.92
N TRP A 36 -24.51 -0.05 13.81
CA TRP A 36 -23.15 -0.56 13.93
C TRP A 36 -23.13 -2.05 14.32
N HIS A 37 -23.93 -2.45 15.32
CA HIS A 37 -24.02 -3.84 15.78
C HIS A 37 -24.53 -4.78 14.68
N ARG A 38 -25.56 -4.37 13.92
CA ARG A 38 -26.03 -5.12 12.74
C ARG A 38 -24.93 -5.36 11.71
N LYS A 39 -24.08 -4.36 11.45
CA LYS A 39 -22.92 -4.51 10.55
C LYS A 39 -21.89 -5.48 11.11
N ALA A 40 -21.56 -5.38 12.40
CA ALA A 40 -20.63 -6.29 13.05
C ALA A 40 -21.10 -7.76 12.96
N VAL A 41 -22.38 -8.02 13.27
CA VAL A 41 -22.98 -9.36 13.15
C VAL A 41 -22.99 -9.86 11.70
N LEU A 42 -23.24 -8.98 10.73
CA LEU A 42 -23.19 -9.34 9.31
C LEU A 42 -21.79 -9.77 8.87
N ILE A 43 -20.75 -9.04 9.30
CA ILE A 43 -19.35 -9.38 9.01
C ILE A 43 -19.02 -10.76 9.60
N GLU A 44 -19.34 -10.98 10.88
CA GLU A 44 -19.08 -12.25 11.56
C GLU A 44 -19.79 -13.44 10.88
N ARG A 45 -21.04 -13.24 10.44
CA ARG A 45 -21.78 -14.26 9.70
C ARG A 45 -21.15 -14.57 8.35
N ASN A 46 -20.61 -13.56 7.67
CA ASN A 46 -19.92 -13.75 6.39
C ASN A 46 -18.55 -14.41 6.57
N LEU A 47 -17.82 -14.09 7.65
CA LEU A 47 -16.56 -14.76 8.00
C LEU A 47 -16.76 -16.26 8.21
N ASN A 48 -17.82 -16.64 8.95
CA ASN A 48 -18.17 -18.06 9.15
C ASN A 48 -18.62 -18.78 7.86
N ARG A 49 -18.95 -18.05 6.79
CA ARG A 49 -19.29 -18.61 5.47
C ARG A 49 -18.10 -18.70 4.54
N LEU A 50 -16.95 -18.10 4.88
CA LEU A 50 -15.75 -18.25 4.08
C LEU A 50 -15.35 -19.73 4.14
N GLN A 51 -15.36 -20.37 2.97
CA GLN A 51 -14.89 -21.75 2.86
C GLN A 51 -13.40 -21.75 3.18
N VAL A 52 -13.05 -22.36 4.31
CA VAL A 52 -11.66 -22.73 4.57
C VAL A 52 -11.36 -23.85 3.58
N PRO A 53 -10.40 -23.66 2.64
CA PRO A 53 -10.07 -24.71 1.70
C PRO A 53 -9.69 -25.96 2.49
N SER A 54 -10.31 -27.09 2.16
CA SER A 54 -10.03 -28.36 2.83
C SER A 54 -8.52 -28.57 2.86
N PRO A 55 -7.96 -28.95 4.02
CA PRO A 55 -6.53 -29.17 4.13
C PRO A 55 -6.12 -30.18 3.06
N THR A 56 -5.24 -29.77 2.16
CA THR A 56 -4.63 -30.71 1.21
C THR A 56 -3.91 -31.76 2.05
N GLN A 57 -4.28 -33.04 1.91
CA GLN A 57 -3.67 -34.12 2.68
C GLN A 57 -2.15 -34.02 2.59
N GLY A 58 -1.46 -34.10 3.73
CA GLY A 58 0.00 -34.01 3.82
C GLY A 58 0.58 -32.61 4.04
N ARG A 59 -0.16 -31.51 3.80
CA ARG A 59 0.39 -30.15 4.02
C ARG A 59 0.57 -29.81 5.49
N LYS A 60 -0.30 -30.34 6.37
CA LYS A 60 -0.17 -30.13 7.82
C LYS A 60 1.08 -30.82 8.34
N GLU A 61 1.30 -32.05 7.90
CA GLU A 61 2.47 -32.87 8.24
C GLU A 61 3.75 -32.21 7.72
N GLN A 62 3.76 -31.72 6.46
CA GLN A 62 4.89 -30.96 5.90
C GLN A 62 5.17 -29.67 6.68
N LEU A 63 4.14 -28.96 7.14
CA LEU A 63 4.32 -27.74 7.93
C LEU A 63 4.87 -28.06 9.32
N ILE A 64 4.34 -29.09 9.98
CA ILE A 64 4.84 -29.54 11.30
C ILE A 64 6.31 -29.99 11.17
N GLN A 65 6.65 -30.74 10.12
CA GLN A 65 8.01 -31.15 9.85
C GLN A 65 8.94 -29.94 9.65
N LYS A 66 8.52 -28.94 8.88
CA LYS A 66 9.27 -27.68 8.72
C LYS A 66 9.43 -26.86 9.99
N LEU A 67 8.50 -26.96 10.93
CA LEU A 67 8.56 -26.25 12.21
C LEU A 67 9.40 -27.02 13.25
N GLN A 68 9.54 -28.33 13.09
CA GLN A 68 10.37 -29.20 13.94
C GLN A 68 11.83 -29.23 13.49
N GLU A 69 12.10 -28.96 12.21
CA GLU A 69 13.46 -28.70 11.74
C GLU A 69 13.99 -27.47 12.48
N PRO A 70 15.10 -27.59 13.24
CA PRO A 70 15.74 -26.46 13.88
C PRO A 70 16.13 -25.49 12.77
N ALA A 71 15.40 -24.38 12.67
CA ALA A 71 15.65 -23.37 11.67
C ALA A 71 17.06 -22.81 11.90
N GLU A 72 18.05 -23.30 11.15
CA GLU A 72 19.19 -22.49 10.80
C GLU A 72 18.61 -21.35 9.95
N ILE A 73 18.33 -20.22 10.60
CA ILE A 73 17.82 -19.03 9.95
C ILE A 73 18.96 -18.43 9.13
N SER A 74 19.28 -19.07 8.02
CA SER A 74 20.14 -18.52 6.97
C SER A 74 19.23 -17.67 6.07
N PHE A 75 19.22 -16.37 6.33
CA PHE A 75 18.63 -15.40 5.41
C PHE A 75 19.52 -15.28 4.17
N ASP A 76 19.47 -16.26 3.28
CA ASP A 76 20.06 -16.13 1.96
C ASP A 76 19.18 -15.21 1.11
N PHE A 77 19.48 -13.92 1.20
CA PHE A 77 19.12 -12.96 0.17
C PHE A 77 19.99 -13.24 -1.06
N SER A 78 19.65 -14.29 -1.82
CA SER A 78 20.19 -14.44 -3.17
C SER A 78 19.59 -13.32 -4.04
N PRO A 79 20.38 -12.35 -4.53
CA PRO A 79 19.88 -11.40 -5.51
C PRO A 79 19.47 -12.22 -6.75
N ALA A 80 18.21 -12.11 -7.15
CA ALA A 80 17.72 -12.73 -8.37
C ALA A 80 18.54 -12.18 -9.55
N THR A 81 19.55 -12.93 -9.97
CA THR A 81 20.25 -12.64 -11.22
C THR A 81 19.28 -12.95 -12.34
N PRO A 82 18.96 -11.98 -13.21
CA PRO A 82 18.07 -12.22 -14.33
C PRO A 82 18.72 -13.25 -15.25
N ASN A 83 18.15 -14.44 -15.28
CA ASN A 83 18.58 -15.51 -16.17
C ASN A 83 18.23 -15.08 -17.61
N PRO A 84 19.20 -14.90 -18.53
CA PRO A 84 18.89 -14.55 -19.91
C PRO A 84 18.24 -15.75 -20.60
N ALA A 85 16.92 -15.76 -20.62
CA ALA A 85 16.16 -16.75 -21.38
C ALA A 85 16.51 -16.62 -22.87
N LYS A 86 17.26 -17.60 -23.40
CA LYS A 86 17.45 -17.83 -24.84
C LYS A 86 16.09 -18.03 -25.49
N ARG A 87 15.54 -16.96 -26.07
CA ARG A 87 14.36 -17.02 -26.96
C ARG A 87 14.79 -17.66 -28.28
N SER A 88 14.43 -18.92 -28.50
CA SER A 88 14.42 -19.50 -29.84
C SER A 88 13.17 -18.99 -30.58
N HIS A 89 13.38 -18.10 -31.54
CA HIS A 89 12.35 -17.74 -32.50
C HIS A 89 12.22 -18.87 -33.53
N ARG A 90 11.26 -19.77 -33.31
CA ARG A 90 10.64 -20.56 -34.38
C ARG A 90 9.13 -20.47 -34.23
N GLY A 91 8.49 -20.19 -35.37
CA GLY A 91 7.20 -19.53 -35.44
C GLY A 91 6.01 -20.34 -34.94
N SER A 92 5.01 -19.62 -34.47
CA SER A 92 3.61 -19.86 -34.83
C SER A 92 2.80 -18.61 -34.44
N TRP A 93 2.39 -17.84 -35.44
CA TRP A 93 1.45 -16.73 -35.27
C TRP A 93 0.03 -17.30 -35.25
N ALA A 94 -0.41 -17.81 -34.10
CA ALA A 94 -1.81 -18.17 -33.87
C ALA A 94 -2.09 -18.38 -32.37
N ALA A 95 -2.28 -17.30 -31.61
CA ALA A 95 -3.09 -17.26 -30.38
C ALA A 95 -3.00 -15.85 -29.74
N LEU A 96 -3.79 -14.91 -30.25
CA LEU A 96 -4.02 -13.61 -29.61
C LEU A 96 -5.32 -13.68 -28.81
N ALA A 97 -5.23 -14.09 -27.54
CA ALA A 97 -6.14 -13.72 -26.46
C ALA A 97 -5.60 -14.29 -25.14
N ALA A 98 -5.69 -13.50 -24.06
CA ALA A 98 -5.42 -13.89 -22.67
C ALA A 98 -3.97 -13.80 -22.12
N SER A 99 -3.28 -12.67 -22.29
CA SER A 99 -2.02 -12.41 -21.57
C SER A 99 -1.92 -11.02 -20.89
N VAL A 100 -3.04 -10.36 -20.60
CA VAL A 100 -3.05 -9.08 -19.86
C VAL A 100 -3.35 -9.25 -18.35
N ALA A 101 -3.76 -10.43 -17.88
CA ALA A 101 -4.17 -10.63 -16.48
C ALA A 101 -3.02 -10.89 -15.47
N ILE A 102 -1.76 -11.05 -15.91
CA ILE A 102 -0.69 -11.58 -15.04
C ILE A 102 0.02 -10.48 -14.23
N PHE A 103 0.05 -9.23 -14.68
CA PHE A 103 0.75 -8.17 -13.95
C PHE A 103 -0.09 -7.48 -12.85
N GLY A 104 -1.43 -7.51 -12.94
CA GLY A 104 -2.32 -6.97 -11.89
C GLY A 104 -2.63 -7.95 -10.74
N GLY A 105 -2.42 -9.26 -10.94
CA GLY A 105 -2.83 -10.28 -9.97
C GLY A 105 -1.86 -10.52 -8.81
N ILE A 106 -0.59 -10.14 -8.95
CA ILE A 106 0.45 -10.44 -7.96
C ILE A 106 0.31 -9.56 -6.70
N TRP A 107 -0.29 -8.36 -6.80
CA TRP A 107 -0.51 -7.52 -5.62
C TRP A 107 -1.74 -7.93 -4.81
N LEU A 108 -2.77 -8.51 -5.45
CA LEU A 108 -4.01 -8.94 -4.79
C LEU A 108 -3.89 -10.26 -4.01
N PHE A 109 -2.89 -11.10 -4.28
CA PHE A 109 -2.77 -12.42 -3.66
C PHE A 109 -1.77 -12.50 -2.48
N SER A 110 -1.04 -11.42 -2.18
CA SER A 110 0.07 -11.45 -1.18
C SER A 110 -0.26 -10.83 0.18
N THR A 111 -1.51 -10.48 0.48
CA THR A 111 -1.91 -9.99 1.81
C THR A 111 -2.90 -10.96 2.46
N ARG A 112 -2.38 -12.02 3.10
CA ARG A 112 -3.17 -12.76 4.09
C ARG A 112 -3.52 -11.76 5.22
N PRO A 113 -4.80 -11.55 5.56
CA PRO A 113 -5.15 -10.70 6.68
C PRO A 113 -4.68 -11.39 7.96
N GLN A 114 -3.54 -10.97 8.49
CA GLN A 114 -3.21 -11.27 9.88
C GLN A 114 -4.20 -10.49 10.74
N ALA A 115 -4.77 -11.16 11.74
CA ALA A 115 -5.55 -10.50 12.77
C ALA A 115 -4.62 -9.54 13.53
N VAL A 116 -4.53 -8.30 13.05
CA VAL A 116 -3.82 -7.22 13.72
C VAL A 116 -4.62 -6.87 14.97
N ALA A 117 -4.07 -7.22 16.13
CA ALA A 117 -4.44 -6.59 17.39
C ALA A 117 -4.50 -5.07 17.16
N SER A 118 -5.47 -4.38 17.76
CA SER A 118 -5.68 -2.95 17.58
C SER A 118 -4.43 -2.16 17.96
N LEU A 119 -3.54 -1.93 16.99
CA LEU A 119 -2.41 -1.03 17.13
C LEU A 119 -2.96 0.40 17.31
N PRO A 120 -2.22 1.27 18.01
CA PRO A 120 -2.50 2.70 18.01
C PRO A 120 -2.67 3.18 16.56
N ASN A 121 -3.69 4.02 16.31
CA ASN A 121 -3.93 4.58 14.98
C ASN A 121 -2.67 5.28 14.48
N ASP A 122 -2.01 4.66 13.50
CA ASP A 122 -0.87 5.24 12.82
C ASP A 122 -1.40 6.16 11.72
N PRO A 123 -1.19 7.49 11.78
CA PRO A 123 -1.68 8.42 10.75
C PRO A 123 -1.16 8.08 9.35
N LEU A 124 -0.01 7.39 9.28
CA LEU A 124 0.58 6.88 8.05
C LEU A 124 -0.31 5.82 7.40
N LEU A 125 -0.75 4.86 8.21
CA LEU A 125 -1.60 3.76 7.78
C LEU A 125 -2.98 4.27 7.38
N ASP A 126 -3.55 5.19 8.15
CA ASP A 126 -4.84 5.81 7.84
C ASP A 126 -4.82 6.48 6.46
N SER A 127 -3.74 7.21 6.15
CA SER A 127 -3.63 7.87 4.86
C SER A 127 -3.39 6.91 3.68
N VAL A 128 -2.59 5.86 3.88
CA VAL A 128 -2.42 4.80 2.86
C VAL A 128 -3.74 4.08 2.59
N ILE A 129 -4.53 3.79 3.63
CA ILE A 129 -5.86 3.20 3.49
C ILE A 129 -6.78 4.17 2.74
N GLN A 130 -6.81 5.43 3.14
CA GLN A 130 -7.67 6.44 2.49
C GLN A 130 -7.30 6.60 1.02
N CYS A 131 -6.02 6.63 0.68
CA CYS A 131 -5.57 6.69 -0.70
C CYS A 131 -5.90 5.40 -1.47
N ASN A 132 -5.74 4.21 -0.88
CA ASN A 132 -6.17 2.97 -1.54
C ASN A 132 -7.69 2.96 -1.81
N VAL A 133 -8.49 3.48 -0.87
CA VAL A 133 -9.93 3.65 -1.04
C VAL A 133 -10.23 4.68 -2.14
N THR A 134 -9.52 5.80 -2.19
CA THR A 134 -9.73 6.82 -3.22
C THR A 134 -9.29 6.32 -4.59
N LEU A 135 -8.19 5.56 -4.70
CA LEU A 135 -7.72 4.93 -5.93
C LEU A 135 -8.68 3.85 -6.42
N ALA A 136 -9.24 3.05 -5.50
CA ALA A 136 -10.27 2.07 -5.84
C ALA A 136 -11.60 2.72 -6.25
N ALA A 137 -11.97 3.84 -5.60
CA ALA A 137 -13.18 4.60 -5.94
C ALA A 137 -13.00 5.38 -7.25
N ALA A 138 -11.80 5.90 -7.50
CA ALA A 138 -11.39 6.54 -8.75
C ALA A 138 -11.06 5.49 -9.82
N ASN A 139 -11.96 4.52 -10.01
CA ASN A 139 -12.01 3.60 -11.15
C ASN A 139 -11.61 4.33 -12.45
N SER A 140 -11.22 3.57 -13.49
CA SER A 140 -10.70 4.03 -14.80
C SER A 140 -11.41 5.24 -15.48
N THR A 141 -12.56 5.67 -14.97
CA THR A 141 -13.33 6.84 -15.40
C THR A 141 -12.67 8.20 -15.07
N ASN A 142 -11.75 8.31 -14.10
CA ASN A 142 -11.13 9.62 -13.78
C ASN A 142 -9.60 9.54 -13.53
N PRO A 143 -8.78 9.57 -14.59
CA PRO A 143 -7.31 9.49 -14.48
C PRO A 143 -6.69 10.73 -13.81
N GLU A 144 -7.30 11.92 -13.93
CA GLU A 144 -6.85 13.13 -13.24
C GLU A 144 -6.88 12.96 -11.73
N LYS A 145 -8.05 12.59 -11.19
CA LYS A 145 -8.24 12.40 -9.74
C LYS A 145 -7.36 11.28 -9.18
N LYS A 146 -7.10 10.25 -9.98
CA LYS A 146 -6.18 9.15 -9.64
C LYS A 146 -4.73 9.67 -9.53
N LEU A 147 -4.28 10.45 -10.51
CA LEU A 147 -2.94 11.05 -10.50
C LEU A 147 -2.77 12.02 -9.31
N GLU A 148 -3.77 12.86 -9.03
CA GLU A 148 -3.76 13.75 -7.87
C GLU A 148 -3.67 12.99 -6.54
N SER A 149 -4.43 11.89 -6.40
CA SER A 149 -4.38 11.05 -5.20
C SER A 149 -3.01 10.40 -5.00
N LEU A 150 -2.35 9.98 -6.08
CA LEU A 150 -0.98 9.44 -6.04
C LEU A 150 0.04 10.53 -5.70
N ALA A 151 -0.14 11.75 -6.21
CA ALA A 151 0.75 12.88 -5.93
C ALA A 151 0.67 13.27 -4.45
N GLU A 152 -0.54 13.29 -3.90
CA GLU A 152 -0.79 13.49 -2.47
C GLU A 152 -0.09 12.43 -1.62
N MET A 153 -0.22 11.14 -1.98
CA MET A 153 0.47 10.05 -1.28
C MET A 153 1.99 10.22 -1.32
N ALA A 154 2.56 10.58 -2.47
CA ALA A 154 4.00 10.81 -2.58
C ALA A 154 4.44 11.95 -1.64
N ARG A 155 3.69 13.06 -1.59
CA ARG A 155 3.98 14.20 -0.70
C ARG A 155 3.95 13.81 0.78
N GLN A 156 2.97 13.02 1.18
CA GLN A 156 2.85 12.57 2.57
C GLN A 156 3.98 11.62 2.97
N LEU A 157 4.38 10.71 2.08
CA LEU A 157 5.53 9.84 2.31
C LEU A 157 6.82 10.65 2.50
N ALA A 158 7.05 11.66 1.65
CA ALA A 158 8.20 12.55 1.80
C ALA A 158 8.17 13.33 3.13
N SER A 159 7.00 13.87 3.52
CA SER A 159 6.81 14.58 4.79
C SER A 159 7.03 13.68 6.02
N GLN A 160 6.58 12.44 5.96
CA GLN A 160 6.78 11.47 7.03
C GLN A 160 8.21 10.99 7.13
N MET A 161 8.93 10.85 6.01
CA MET A 161 10.38 10.60 6.05
C MET A 161 11.10 11.70 6.83
N ASN A 162 10.77 12.97 6.58
CA ASN A 162 11.34 14.09 7.35
C ASN A 162 10.99 13.99 8.84
N SER A 163 9.72 13.70 9.16
CA SER A 163 9.26 13.58 10.54
C SER A 163 9.93 12.42 11.28
N ILE A 164 10.06 11.25 10.65
CA ILE A 164 10.67 10.04 11.22
C ILE A 164 12.17 10.21 11.37
N ALA A 165 12.85 10.90 10.45
CA ALA A 165 14.30 11.11 10.55
C ALA A 165 14.73 11.85 11.82
N LYS A 166 13.83 12.65 12.40
CA LYS A 166 14.06 13.37 13.66
C LYS A 166 13.92 12.49 14.90
N VAL A 167 13.21 11.36 14.81
CA VAL A 167 12.86 10.50 15.96
C VAL A 167 13.42 9.08 15.87
N ASP A 168 13.80 8.60 14.67
CA ASP A 168 14.38 7.28 14.43
C ASP A 168 15.81 7.39 13.89
N PRO A 169 16.82 7.41 14.78
CA PRO A 169 18.22 7.49 14.37
C PRO A 169 18.72 6.19 13.70
N THR A 170 17.95 5.09 13.71
CA THR A 170 18.38 3.84 13.08
C THR A 170 18.19 3.86 11.56
N GLY A 171 17.28 4.70 11.06
CA GLY A 171 16.98 4.83 9.63
C GLY A 171 16.29 3.62 9.00
N LYS A 172 15.97 2.56 9.75
CA LYS A 172 15.34 1.34 9.20
C LYS A 172 13.98 1.64 8.57
N ASN A 173 13.16 2.46 9.23
CA ASN A 173 11.85 2.83 8.73
C ASN A 173 11.95 3.76 7.50
N LEU A 174 13.00 4.59 7.44
CA LEU A 174 13.23 5.50 6.30
C LEU A 174 13.52 4.74 5.01
N VAL A 175 14.22 3.60 5.07
CA VAL A 175 14.48 2.77 3.89
C VAL A 175 13.17 2.21 3.31
N ALA A 176 12.25 1.77 4.17
CA ALA A 176 10.94 1.27 3.74
C ALA A 176 10.11 2.39 3.10
N LEU A 177 10.07 3.58 3.72
CA LEU A 177 9.37 4.74 3.16
C LEU A 177 9.96 5.23 1.84
N ALA A 178 11.28 5.30 1.73
CA ALA A 178 11.95 5.68 0.48
C ALA A 178 11.58 4.72 -0.66
N ARG A 179 11.57 3.41 -0.40
CA ARG A 179 11.13 2.40 -1.37
C ARG A 179 9.66 2.54 -1.75
N LEU A 180 8.79 2.85 -0.78
CA LEU A 180 7.36 3.07 -1.05
C LEU A 180 7.16 4.31 -1.91
N TYR A 181 7.85 5.42 -1.59
CA TYR A 181 7.86 6.63 -2.41
C TYR A 181 8.32 6.33 -3.85
N THR A 182 9.41 5.57 -4.02
CA THR A 182 9.88 5.13 -5.34
C THR A 182 8.80 4.39 -6.12
N LYS A 183 8.05 3.47 -5.49
CA LYS A 183 6.95 2.76 -6.15
C LYS A 183 5.81 3.68 -6.54
N VAL A 184 5.40 4.60 -5.67
CA VAL A 184 4.31 5.56 -5.96
C VAL A 184 4.68 6.46 -7.13
N VAL A 185 5.92 6.95 -7.19
CA VAL A 185 6.38 7.78 -8.31
C VAL A 185 6.52 6.97 -9.59
N GLN A 186 7.26 5.85 -9.55
CA GLN A 186 7.59 5.08 -10.76
C GLN A 186 6.40 4.31 -11.32
N ASN A 187 5.71 3.55 -10.48
CA ASN A 187 4.66 2.63 -10.90
C ASN A 187 3.26 3.25 -10.77
N GLY A 188 3.15 4.41 -10.12
CA GLY A 188 1.91 5.17 -10.01
C GLY A 188 1.95 6.37 -10.95
N LEU A 189 2.61 7.44 -10.51
CA LEU A 189 2.56 8.73 -11.19
C LEU A 189 3.02 8.68 -12.65
N LEU A 190 4.18 8.06 -12.90
CA LEU A 190 4.77 8.04 -14.24
C LEU A 190 4.03 7.11 -15.20
N GLU A 191 3.42 6.03 -14.72
CA GLU A 191 2.59 5.15 -15.55
C GLU A 191 1.24 5.77 -15.90
N GLN A 192 0.69 6.60 -15.02
CA GLN A 192 -0.62 7.24 -15.22
C GLN A 192 -0.53 8.56 -16.01
N ALA A 193 0.63 9.23 -16.00
CA ALA A 193 0.83 10.49 -16.70
C ALA A 193 0.46 10.47 -18.21
N PRO A 194 0.74 9.41 -19.00
CA PRO A 194 0.35 9.34 -20.41
C PRO A 194 -1.15 9.14 -20.64
N GLU A 195 -1.91 8.68 -19.63
CA GLU A 195 -3.35 8.40 -19.75
C GLU A 195 -4.22 9.66 -19.62
N LEU A 196 -3.63 10.82 -19.30
CA LEU A 196 -4.35 12.08 -19.16
C LEU A 196 -4.82 12.62 -20.51
N ASN A 197 -6.02 13.21 -20.52
CA ASN A 197 -6.52 14.00 -21.64
C ASN A 197 -5.62 15.23 -21.88
N GLU A 198 -5.41 15.60 -23.14
CA GLU A 198 -4.47 16.69 -23.53
C GLU A 198 -4.75 18.03 -22.83
N GLY A 199 -6.03 18.34 -22.55
CA GLY A 199 -6.43 19.57 -21.84
C GLY A 199 -5.90 19.65 -20.39
N ASP A 200 -6.04 18.57 -19.62
CA ASP A 200 -5.62 18.54 -18.20
C ASP A 200 -4.16 18.13 -18.04
N LYS A 201 -3.62 17.39 -19.01
CA LYS A 201 -2.25 16.86 -19.04
C LYS A 201 -1.21 17.95 -18.79
N VAL A 202 -1.23 19.04 -19.57
CA VAL A 202 -0.22 20.10 -19.42
C VAL A 202 -0.29 20.76 -18.04
N ARG A 203 -1.50 21.07 -17.55
CA ARG A 203 -1.71 21.72 -16.26
C ARG A 203 -1.21 20.85 -15.11
N LEU A 204 -1.68 19.60 -15.04
CA LEU A 204 -1.38 18.68 -13.94
C LEU A 204 0.08 18.24 -13.95
N LEU A 205 0.62 17.89 -15.12
CA LEU A 205 2.00 17.45 -15.22
C LEU A 205 3.00 18.57 -14.92
N LYS A 206 2.70 19.82 -15.29
CA LYS A 206 3.55 20.95 -14.90
C LYS A 206 3.59 21.12 -13.38
N LYS A 207 2.42 21.12 -12.72
CA LYS A 207 2.33 21.17 -11.26
C LYS A 207 3.10 20.02 -10.61
N LEU A 208 2.89 18.79 -11.08
CA LEU A 208 3.54 17.60 -10.54
C LEU A 208 5.06 17.64 -10.73
N LYS A 209 5.55 18.12 -11.89
CA LYS A 209 6.98 18.34 -12.13
C LYS A 209 7.58 19.30 -11.12
N ASP A 210 6.91 20.43 -10.87
CA ASP A 210 7.38 21.46 -9.95
C ASP A 210 7.42 20.90 -8.51
N GLU A 211 6.39 20.16 -8.09
CA GLU A 211 6.35 19.48 -6.77
C GLU A 211 7.46 18.43 -6.60
N LEU A 212 7.72 17.60 -7.62
CA LEU A 212 8.81 16.62 -7.58
C LEU A 212 10.19 17.29 -7.58
N THR A 213 10.34 18.41 -8.27
CA THR A 213 11.58 19.19 -8.26
C THR A 213 11.83 19.78 -6.87
N GLN A 214 10.79 20.36 -6.26
CA GLN A 214 10.86 20.85 -4.88
C GLN A 214 11.24 19.73 -3.90
N THR A 215 10.55 18.59 -3.97
CA THR A 215 10.83 17.42 -3.12
C THR A 215 12.27 16.92 -3.29
N SER A 216 12.79 16.94 -4.52
CA SER A 216 14.19 16.57 -4.81
C SER A 216 15.18 17.47 -4.08
N ASN A 217 14.96 18.78 -4.12
CA ASN A 217 15.84 19.78 -3.51
C ASN A 217 15.78 19.69 -1.98
N GLU A 218 14.57 19.67 -1.41
CA GLU A 218 14.36 19.53 0.04
C GLU A 218 15.00 18.24 0.57
N ALA A 219 14.84 17.12 -0.15
CA ALA A 219 15.45 15.86 0.26
C ALA A 219 16.98 15.90 0.22
N LEU A 220 17.57 16.63 -0.74
CA LEU A 220 19.01 16.79 -0.85
C LEU A 220 19.56 17.67 0.29
N GLU A 221 18.87 18.78 0.60
CA GLU A 221 19.20 19.65 1.73
C GLU A 221 19.12 18.89 3.06
N LEU A 222 18.00 18.20 3.31
CA LEU A 222 17.82 17.38 4.52
C LEU A 222 18.87 16.27 4.64
N SER A 223 19.37 15.72 3.52
CA SER A 223 20.41 14.69 3.56
C SER A 223 21.72 15.16 4.19
N ALA A 224 21.95 16.47 4.29
CA ALA A 224 23.10 17.05 4.99
C ALA A 224 22.87 17.24 6.51
N GLU A 225 21.61 17.27 6.95
CA GLU A 225 21.22 17.56 8.35
C GLU A 225 20.85 16.30 9.15
N VAL A 226 20.49 15.22 8.46
CA VAL A 226 20.01 13.98 9.09
C VAL A 226 21.17 13.07 9.56
N PRO A 227 20.91 12.13 10.50
CA PRO A 227 21.92 11.15 10.92
C PRO A 227 22.51 10.34 9.75
N PRO A 228 23.77 9.85 9.84
CA PRO A 228 24.41 9.09 8.77
C PRO A 228 23.62 7.89 8.24
N SER A 229 22.86 7.23 9.12
CA SER A 229 21.96 6.11 8.80
C SER A 229 20.80 6.49 7.88
N ALA A 230 20.39 7.76 7.88
CA ALA A 230 19.26 8.28 7.10
C ALA A 230 19.67 8.84 5.73
N ILE A 231 20.94 9.26 5.57
CA ILE A 231 21.46 9.94 4.36
C ILE A 231 21.12 9.16 3.08
N ALA A 232 21.32 7.85 3.08
CA ALA A 232 21.05 7.01 1.90
C ALA A 232 19.57 7.05 1.49
N SER A 233 18.65 7.06 2.46
CA SER A 233 17.21 7.11 2.21
C SER A 233 16.77 8.46 1.61
N PHE A 234 17.33 9.58 2.11
CA PHE A 234 17.06 10.91 1.55
C PHE A 234 17.69 11.10 0.16
N LYS A 235 18.89 10.56 -0.08
CA LYS A 235 19.47 10.53 -1.43
C LYS A 235 18.62 9.72 -2.41
N GLN A 236 18.02 8.61 -1.97
CA GLN A 236 17.09 7.83 -2.80
C GLN A 236 15.79 8.61 -3.06
N LEU A 237 15.24 9.30 -2.06
CA LEU A 237 14.06 10.17 -2.21
C LEU A 237 14.35 11.27 -3.26
N SER A 238 15.47 11.98 -3.10
CA SER A 238 15.90 13.04 -4.01
C SER A 238 16.09 12.55 -5.45
N SER A 239 16.84 11.45 -5.64
CA SER A 239 17.08 10.88 -6.98
C SER A 239 15.80 10.39 -7.65
N THR A 240 14.89 9.77 -6.90
CA THR A 240 13.59 9.33 -7.40
C THR A 240 12.75 10.53 -7.84
N ALA A 241 12.68 11.58 -7.01
CA ALA A 241 11.89 12.77 -7.31
C ALA A 241 12.44 13.51 -8.55
N LYS A 242 13.76 13.67 -8.64
CA LYS A 242 14.45 14.26 -9.79
C LYS A 242 14.16 13.49 -11.09
N MET A 243 14.33 12.16 -11.07
CA MET A 243 14.05 11.31 -12.22
C MET A 243 12.58 11.39 -12.64
N GLY A 244 11.67 11.46 -11.67
CA GLY A 244 10.24 11.68 -11.93
C GLY A 244 9.98 13.01 -12.65
N ALA A 245 10.55 14.11 -12.17
CA ALA A 245 10.42 15.43 -12.80
C ALA A 245 11.01 15.47 -14.21
N GLU A 246 12.17 14.85 -14.43
CA GLU A 246 12.80 14.73 -15.77
C GLU A 246 11.92 13.93 -16.74
N ARG A 247 11.32 12.82 -16.28
CA ARG A 247 10.45 12.01 -17.12
C ARG A 247 9.14 12.72 -17.44
N ILE A 248 8.54 13.43 -16.49
CA ILE A 248 7.36 14.28 -16.76
C ILE A 248 7.70 15.38 -17.77
N SER A 249 8.89 15.98 -17.68
CA SER A 249 9.35 16.99 -18.65
C SER A 249 9.42 16.43 -20.07
N ARG A 250 9.89 15.20 -20.22
CA ARG A 250 9.88 14.50 -21.52
C ARG A 250 8.47 14.22 -22.04
N ILE A 251 7.54 13.81 -21.17
CA ILE A 251 6.12 13.61 -21.55
C ILE A 251 5.50 14.93 -22.03
N LEU A 252 5.76 16.04 -21.33
CA LEU A 252 5.32 17.38 -21.72
C LEU A 252 5.92 17.84 -23.07
N ALA A 253 7.12 17.38 -23.40
CA ALA A 253 7.78 17.65 -24.69
C ALA A 253 7.35 16.69 -25.82
N GLY A 254 6.43 15.74 -25.55
CA GLY A 254 6.00 14.74 -26.53
C GLY A 254 7.03 13.61 -26.77
N GLN A 255 7.99 13.42 -25.85
CA GLN A 255 9.05 12.40 -25.93
C GLN A 255 8.75 11.18 -25.02
N SER A 256 7.55 10.61 -25.14
CA SER A 256 7.09 9.47 -24.31
C SER A 256 7.55 8.11 -24.84
#